data_AF-A0A2H1VJ49-F1
#
_entry.id   AF-A0A2H1VJ49-F1
#
_cell.length_a   1.000
_cell.length_b   1.000
_cell.length_c   1.000
_cell.angle_alpha   90.00
_cell.angle_beta   90.00
_cell.angle_gamma   90.00
#
_symmetry.space_group_name_H-M   'P 1'
#
loop_
_entity.id
_entity.type
_entity.pdbx_description
1 polymer ?
#
loop_
_entity_poly.entity_id
_entity_poly.type
_entity_poly.pdbx_seq_one_letter_code
_entity_poly.pdbx_strand_id
1 'polypeptide(L)'
;VTGKQAVTKKHVLVMDEVDGMAGNEDRGGLQELIGLIKSSSVPIICMCNDRQSQKMRSLVNYCYDLRFNRPRVDQIKSAMLSICFKEGIKIPPDVLSQLIVSANQDVRQTLNLLSMWAIDPSRADPDSLRKDAQTTKKDIKLGPFEAIRKVFSAEDHKTMSINDKSDLFFYDYSLAPLFVQENYLHVAPHCPKNEVLQRISEAADSISLGDLVDARIRRNQAWSLLPMQAMYSSVIPGNRMSGHMTGQIQFPGWLGKNSRGTKMKRLCQEIHAHTRLSTSGSKSSIYLDYSTHLRNAILNPLVKDKLDGVDKSLEVLESYHLLREDLDSLVELSLWPGQTNPADLVEPRVKAAMTRSYNKKATALPYAPGAVKKGRAKADDEFGDDDQEEEEENNDSDPENDALIKKKKSKDTEKPTTSKGKASTSKASTSKKKKEK
;
A
#
# COMPACT_ATOMS: atom_id res chain seq x y z
N VAL A 1 15.29 13.17 -43.32
CA VAL A 1 16.46 13.52 -42.49
C VAL A 1 15.97 13.72 -41.06
N THR A 2 15.87 12.65 -40.29
CA THR A 2 15.55 12.70 -38.86
C THR A 2 16.75 13.27 -38.13
N GLY A 3 16.59 14.45 -37.55
CA GLY A 3 17.66 15.20 -36.90
C GLY A 3 18.28 14.38 -35.77
N LYS A 4 19.55 14.02 -35.92
CA LYS A 4 20.43 13.64 -34.82
C LYS A 4 20.63 14.88 -33.92
N GLN A 5 19.62 15.23 -33.12
CA GLN A 5 19.84 16.13 -32.00
C GLN A 5 20.72 15.38 -30.99
N ALA A 6 21.95 15.86 -30.81
CA ALA A 6 22.85 15.33 -29.81
C ALA A 6 22.16 15.42 -28.44
N VAL A 7 21.93 14.27 -27.80
CA VAL A 7 21.37 14.21 -26.45
C VAL A 7 22.27 15.05 -25.56
N THR A 8 21.73 16.17 -25.05
CA THR A 8 22.51 17.06 -24.20
C THR A 8 22.90 16.32 -22.92
N LYS A 9 23.97 16.75 -22.25
CA LYS A 9 24.42 16.12 -20.99
C LYS A 9 23.32 16.04 -19.92
N LYS A 10 22.28 16.87 -20.01
CA LYS A 10 21.12 16.87 -19.12
C LYS A 10 19.96 16.14 -19.81
N HIS A 11 19.85 14.85 -19.54
CA HIS A 11 18.69 14.04 -19.94
C HIS A 11 17.90 13.66 -18.69
N VAL A 12 16.62 13.31 -18.89
CA VAL A 12 15.67 12.92 -17.84
C VAL A 12 14.93 11.69 -18.36
N LEU A 13 14.69 10.71 -17.48
CA LEU A 13 13.84 9.57 -17.79
C LEU A 13 12.41 9.88 -17.35
N VAL A 14 11.44 9.73 -18.25
CA VAL A 14 10.02 9.87 -17.94
C VAL A 14 9.38 8.50 -18.05
N MET A 15 8.83 8.03 -16.94
CA MET A 15 8.07 6.79 -16.83
C MET A 15 6.61 7.18 -16.66
N ASP A 16 5.81 7.04 -17.72
CA ASP A 16 4.38 7.32 -17.70
C ASP A 16 3.59 6.07 -17.29
N GLU A 17 2.38 6.26 -16.76
CA GLU A 17 1.45 5.19 -16.36
C GLU A 17 2.06 4.11 -15.43
N VAL A 18 2.87 4.52 -14.44
CA VAL A 18 3.55 3.58 -13.54
C VAL A 18 2.57 2.77 -12.66
N ASP A 19 1.34 3.23 -12.50
CA ASP A 19 0.24 2.49 -11.85
C ASP A 19 -0.37 1.40 -12.74
N GLY A 20 -0.10 1.44 -14.05
CA GLY A 20 -0.48 0.45 -15.04
C GLY A 20 0.46 -0.76 -15.13
N MET A 21 1.64 -0.71 -14.49
CA MET A 21 2.58 -1.84 -14.44
C MET A 21 1.98 -2.99 -13.61
N ALA A 22 1.28 -3.90 -14.27
CA ALA A 22 0.43 -4.92 -13.66
C ALA A 22 0.40 -6.20 -14.49
N GLY A 23 0.22 -7.34 -13.81
CA GLY A 23 0.11 -8.65 -14.46
C GLY A 23 1.44 -9.38 -14.62
N ASN A 24 1.40 -10.56 -15.22
CA ASN A 24 2.56 -11.43 -15.39
C ASN A 24 3.62 -10.85 -16.35
N GLU A 25 3.25 -9.91 -17.22
CA GLU A 25 4.16 -9.28 -18.19
C GLU A 25 5.13 -8.30 -17.51
N ASP A 26 4.67 -7.56 -16.50
CA ASP A 26 5.45 -6.56 -15.76
C ASP A 26 5.78 -7.01 -14.32
N ARG A 27 5.82 -8.32 -14.09
CA ARG A 27 6.01 -8.88 -12.75
C ARG A 27 7.33 -8.41 -12.14
N GLY A 28 7.23 -7.68 -11.03
CA GLY A 28 8.39 -7.09 -10.34
C GLY A 28 8.92 -5.78 -10.94
N GLY A 29 8.29 -5.24 -11.98
CA GLY A 29 8.73 -4.01 -12.65
C GLY A 29 8.79 -2.79 -11.71
N LEU A 30 7.86 -2.67 -10.76
CA LEU A 30 7.87 -1.60 -9.77
C LEU A 30 9.06 -1.71 -8.79
N GLN A 31 9.45 -2.93 -8.41
CA GLN A 31 10.59 -3.17 -7.51
C GLN A 31 11.92 -2.86 -8.22
N GLU A 32 12.05 -3.24 -9.49
CA GLU A 32 13.20 -2.84 -10.31
C GLU A 32 13.24 -1.33 -10.55
N LEU A 33 12.08 -0.68 -10.76
CA LEU A 33 12.00 0.78 -10.86
C LEU A 33 12.48 1.47 -9.58
N ILE A 34 12.12 0.95 -8.40
CA ILE A 34 12.64 1.44 -7.13
C ILE A 34 14.17 1.23 -7.06
N GLY A 35 14.68 0.08 -7.50
CA GLY A 35 16.11 -0.19 -7.60
C GLY A 35 16.84 0.79 -8.53
N LEU A 36 16.24 1.13 -9.67
CA LEU A 36 16.71 2.16 -10.59
C LEU A 36 16.71 3.53 -9.94
N ILE A 37 15.65 3.93 -9.24
CA ILE A 37 15.59 5.23 -8.55
C ILE A 37 16.70 5.36 -7.50
N LYS A 38 16.99 4.28 -6.75
CA LYS A 38 18.07 4.28 -5.74
C LYS A 38 19.47 4.40 -6.35
N SER A 39 19.68 3.95 -7.59
CA SER A 39 21.02 3.85 -8.21
C SER A 39 21.25 4.81 -9.39
N SER A 40 20.20 5.46 -9.88
CA SER A 40 20.24 6.31 -11.06
C SER A 40 21.03 7.60 -10.81
N SER A 41 21.82 7.98 -11.81
CA SER A 41 22.49 9.29 -11.90
C SER A 41 21.70 10.30 -12.75
N VAL A 42 20.51 9.90 -13.23
CA VAL A 42 19.63 10.65 -14.11
C VAL A 42 18.30 10.89 -13.39
N PRO A 43 17.72 12.10 -13.42
CA PRO A 43 16.41 12.35 -12.83
C PRO A 43 15.34 11.47 -13.48
N ILE A 44 14.48 10.86 -12.65
CA ILE A 44 13.36 10.02 -13.09
C ILE A 44 12.06 10.72 -12.69
N ILE A 45 11.17 10.96 -13.66
CA ILE A 45 9.83 11.48 -13.45
C ILE A 45 8.85 10.33 -13.65
N CYS A 46 8.18 9.92 -12.57
CA CYS A 46 7.14 8.90 -12.61
C CYS A 46 5.77 9.57 -12.62
N MET A 47 4.90 9.19 -13.55
CA MET A 47 3.52 9.70 -13.65
C MET A 47 2.55 8.56 -13.39
N CYS A 48 1.58 8.79 -12.50
CA CYS A 48 0.54 7.83 -12.16
C CYS A 48 -0.81 8.54 -12.07
N ASN A 49 -1.89 7.81 -12.36
CA ASN A 49 -3.24 8.35 -12.27
C ASN A 49 -3.84 8.16 -10.87
N ASP A 50 -3.64 6.98 -10.27
CA ASP A 50 -4.10 6.68 -8.91
C ASP A 50 -2.93 6.52 -7.91
N ARG A 51 -2.70 7.58 -7.15
CA ARG A 51 -1.74 7.57 -6.03
C ARG A 51 -2.16 6.59 -4.92
N GLN A 52 -3.45 6.35 -4.69
CA GLN A 52 -3.92 5.55 -3.55
C GLN A 52 -3.85 4.03 -3.80
N SER A 53 -3.63 3.63 -5.06
CA SER A 53 -3.37 2.25 -5.44
C SER A 53 -2.35 1.59 -4.52
N GLN A 54 -2.63 0.35 -4.11
CA GLN A 54 -1.77 -0.41 -3.20
C GLN A 54 -0.34 -0.55 -3.76
N LYS A 55 -0.23 -0.70 -5.09
CA LYS A 55 1.04 -0.81 -5.81
C LYS A 55 1.91 0.43 -5.63
N MET A 56 1.31 1.62 -5.66
CA MET A 56 2.02 2.90 -5.57
C MET A 56 2.53 3.23 -4.16
N ARG A 57 2.08 2.52 -3.12
CA ARG A 57 2.49 2.79 -1.73
C ARG A 57 3.98 2.59 -1.51
N SER A 58 4.59 1.59 -2.14
CA SER A 58 6.02 1.29 -2.01
C SER A 58 6.89 2.32 -2.77
N LEU A 59 6.46 2.74 -3.97
CA LEU A 59 7.22 3.66 -4.82
C LEU A 59 7.31 5.08 -4.26
N VAL A 60 6.22 5.59 -3.67
CA VAL A 60 6.15 7.01 -3.27
C VAL A 60 7.13 7.38 -2.15
N ASN A 61 7.57 6.43 -1.34
CA ASN A 61 8.59 6.70 -0.32
C ASN A 61 9.96 7.09 -0.92
N TYR A 62 10.17 6.82 -2.21
CA TYR A 62 11.42 7.09 -2.93
C TYR A 62 11.29 8.25 -3.92
N CYS A 63 10.12 8.88 -4.03
CA CYS A 63 9.85 9.95 -4.99
C CYS A 63 9.38 11.23 -4.30
N TYR A 64 9.60 12.37 -4.96
CA TYR A 64 8.97 13.62 -4.56
C TYR A 64 7.53 13.66 -5.07
N ASP A 65 6.56 13.66 -4.15
CA ASP A 65 5.11 13.58 -4.46
C ASP A 65 4.58 14.94 -4.95
N LEU A 66 4.34 15.03 -6.27
CA LEU A 66 3.71 16.17 -6.93
C LEU A 66 2.28 15.83 -7.32
N ARG A 67 1.32 16.51 -6.70
CA ARG A 67 -0.12 16.27 -6.92
C ARG A 67 -0.70 17.30 -7.88
N PHE A 68 -1.26 16.82 -8.99
CA PHE A 68 -2.03 17.64 -9.90
C PHE A 68 -3.49 17.64 -9.47
N ASN A 69 -4.00 18.83 -9.14
CA ASN A 69 -5.42 19.03 -8.88
C ASN A 69 -6.13 19.39 -10.18
N ARG A 70 -7.42 19.06 -10.26
CA ARG A 70 -8.27 19.50 -11.38
C ARG A 70 -8.25 21.03 -11.49
N PRO A 71 -7.99 21.59 -12.69
CA PRO A 71 -8.04 23.04 -12.88
C PRO A 71 -9.45 23.58 -12.63
N ARG A 72 -9.54 24.85 -12.22
CA ARG A 72 -10.85 25.50 -12.03
C ARG A 72 -11.55 25.69 -13.38
N VAL A 73 -12.87 25.64 -13.37
CA VAL A 73 -13.71 25.83 -14.57
C VAL A 73 -13.33 27.11 -15.32
N ASP A 74 -13.09 28.22 -14.61
CA ASP A 74 -12.73 29.51 -15.24
C ASP A 74 -11.36 29.47 -15.93
N GLN A 75 -10.40 28.72 -15.38
CA GLN A 75 -9.06 28.55 -15.99
C GLN A 75 -9.17 27.78 -17.30
N ILE A 76 -9.96 26.70 -17.30
CA ILE A 76 -10.22 25.90 -18.52
C ILE A 76 -11.01 26.73 -19.52
N LYS A 77 -12.05 27.45 -19.09
CA LYS A 77 -12.88 28.30 -19.94
C LYS A 77 -12.07 29.36 -20.67
N SER A 78 -11.18 30.06 -19.95
CA SER A 78 -10.30 31.07 -20.54
C SER A 78 -9.39 30.47 -21.63
N ALA A 79 -8.77 29.31 -21.34
CA ALA A 79 -7.93 28.61 -22.30
C ALA A 79 -8.72 28.13 -23.53
N MET A 80 -9.91 27.54 -23.31
CA MET A 80 -10.76 27.02 -24.39
C MET A 80 -11.33 28.13 -25.27
N LEU A 81 -11.72 29.28 -24.73
CA LEU A 81 -12.16 30.44 -25.53
C LEU A 81 -11.04 30.94 -26.46
N SER A 82 -9.80 30.96 -25.98
CA SER A 82 -8.65 31.32 -26.82
C SER A 82 -8.47 30.34 -27.99
N ILE A 83 -8.65 29.04 -27.75
CA ILE A 83 -8.58 28.01 -28.78
C ILE A 83 -9.75 28.16 -29.76
N CYS A 84 -10.98 28.32 -29.26
CA CYS A 84 -12.16 28.51 -30.11
C CYS A 84 -12.02 29.73 -31.02
N PHE A 85 -11.46 30.84 -30.51
CA PHE A 85 -11.19 32.03 -31.32
C PHE A 85 -10.17 31.76 -32.43
N LYS A 86 -9.08 31.04 -32.13
CA LYS A 86 -8.05 30.67 -33.12
C LYS A 86 -8.57 29.73 -34.20
N GLU A 87 -9.47 28.82 -33.83
CA GLU A 87 -10.07 27.82 -34.73
C GLU A 87 -11.35 28.33 -35.42
N GLY A 88 -11.78 29.58 -35.17
CA GLY A 88 -13.00 30.15 -35.78
C GLY A 88 -14.31 29.55 -35.26
N ILE A 89 -14.27 28.87 -34.12
CA ILE A 89 -15.39 28.15 -33.48
C ILE A 89 -16.21 29.12 -32.61
N LYS A 90 -17.51 29.27 -32.90
CA LYS A 90 -18.39 30.25 -32.22
C LYS A 90 -19.25 29.65 -31.10
N ILE A 91 -18.68 29.36 -29.93
CA ILE A 91 -19.43 28.77 -28.80
C ILE A 91 -19.92 29.83 -27.79
N PRO A 92 -21.19 29.78 -27.33
CA PRO A 92 -21.64 30.62 -26.22
C PRO A 92 -20.87 30.30 -24.93
N PRO A 93 -20.43 31.31 -24.14
CA PRO A 93 -19.63 31.09 -22.93
C PRO A 93 -20.30 30.20 -21.87
N ASP A 94 -21.63 30.21 -21.79
CA ASP A 94 -22.38 29.39 -20.82
C ASP A 94 -22.42 27.91 -21.20
N VAL A 95 -22.52 27.63 -22.49
CA VAL A 95 -22.45 26.27 -23.05
C VAL A 95 -21.07 25.68 -22.83
N LEU A 96 -20.01 26.46 -23.06
CA LEU A 96 -18.64 26.05 -22.79
C LEU A 96 -18.42 25.72 -21.30
N SER A 97 -18.96 26.53 -20.39
CA SER A 97 -18.92 26.24 -18.96
C SER A 97 -19.60 24.91 -18.61
N GLN A 98 -20.75 24.61 -19.23
CA GLN A 98 -21.46 23.34 -19.02
C GLN A 98 -20.68 22.14 -19.57
N LEU A 99 -20.05 22.29 -20.72
CA LEU A 99 -19.22 21.26 -21.35
C LEU A 99 -17.97 20.94 -20.52
N ILE A 100 -17.33 21.94 -19.92
CA ILE A 100 -16.21 21.73 -19.00
C ILE A 100 -16.66 20.94 -17.75
N VAL A 101 -17.86 21.23 -17.24
CA VAL A 101 -18.43 20.51 -16.09
C VAL A 101 -18.81 19.08 -16.47
N SER A 102 -19.38 18.84 -17.66
CA SER A 102 -19.73 17.49 -18.12
C SER A 102 -18.48 16.64 -18.40
N ALA A 103 -17.40 17.25 -18.88
CA ALA A 103 -16.08 16.63 -19.01
C ALA A 103 -15.33 16.48 -17.67
N ASN A 104 -16.01 16.70 -16.54
CA ASN A 104 -15.42 16.59 -15.20
C ASN A 104 -14.14 17.43 -15.02
N GLN A 105 -14.07 18.61 -15.64
CA GLN A 105 -12.88 19.49 -15.63
C GLN A 105 -11.61 18.85 -16.23
N ASP A 106 -11.76 17.84 -17.09
CA ASP A 106 -10.67 17.26 -17.88
C ASP A 106 -10.44 18.09 -19.15
N VAL A 107 -9.24 18.66 -19.27
CA VAL A 107 -8.86 19.54 -20.40
C VAL A 107 -8.80 18.77 -21.71
N ARG A 108 -8.30 17.53 -21.71
CA ARG A 108 -8.18 16.69 -22.91
C ARG A 108 -9.57 16.29 -23.41
N GLN A 109 -10.44 15.84 -22.51
CA GLN A 109 -11.81 15.49 -22.85
C GLN A 109 -12.60 16.72 -23.34
N THR A 110 -12.43 17.88 -22.70
CA THR A 110 -13.04 19.15 -23.13
C THR A 110 -12.62 19.51 -24.55
N LEU A 111 -11.32 19.39 -24.88
CA LEU A 111 -10.81 19.63 -26.24
C LEU A 111 -11.39 18.66 -27.27
N ASN A 112 -11.47 17.37 -26.94
CA ASN A 112 -12.04 16.36 -27.83
C ASN A 112 -13.52 16.65 -28.11
N LEU A 113 -14.29 17.03 -27.10
CA LEU A 113 -15.68 17.43 -27.26
C LEU A 113 -15.83 18.69 -28.14
N LEU A 114 -14.96 19.70 -27.95
CA LEU A 114 -14.92 20.89 -28.80
C LEU A 114 -14.52 20.56 -30.25
N SER A 115 -13.61 19.62 -30.45
CA SER A 115 -13.24 19.14 -31.79
C SER A 115 -14.40 18.43 -32.47
N MET A 116 -15.14 17.57 -31.74
CA MET A 116 -16.37 16.98 -32.29
C MET A 116 -17.42 18.04 -32.65
N TRP A 117 -17.49 19.12 -31.87
CA TRP A 117 -18.38 20.25 -32.14
C TRP A 117 -17.99 21.04 -33.39
N ALA A 118 -16.69 21.22 -33.63
CA ALA A 118 -16.18 21.86 -34.84
C ALA A 118 -16.49 21.06 -36.11
N ILE A 119 -16.57 19.73 -36.00
CA ILE A 119 -16.82 18.82 -37.13
C ILE A 119 -18.31 18.76 -37.50
N ASP A 120 -19.23 18.90 -36.54
CA ASP A 120 -20.68 18.81 -36.77
C ASP A 120 -21.43 20.07 -36.31
N PRO A 121 -21.69 21.03 -37.23
CA PRO A 121 -22.45 22.24 -36.94
C PRO A 121 -23.92 22.01 -36.57
N SER A 122 -24.48 20.81 -36.82
CA SER A 122 -25.88 20.49 -36.50
C SER A 122 -26.10 20.24 -34.99
N ARG A 123 -25.04 19.96 -34.24
CA ARG A 123 -25.01 19.87 -32.76
C ARG A 123 -24.77 21.21 -32.06
N ALA A 124 -24.82 22.32 -32.80
CA ALA A 124 -24.68 23.67 -32.26
C ALA A 124 -25.93 24.17 -31.49
N ASP A 125 -27.02 23.39 -31.45
CA ASP A 125 -28.21 23.76 -30.70
C ASP A 125 -28.01 23.58 -29.18
N PRO A 126 -28.07 24.65 -28.36
CA PRO A 126 -27.88 24.58 -26.91
C PRO A 126 -28.83 23.62 -26.17
N ASP A 127 -30.01 23.31 -26.71
CA ASP A 127 -30.95 22.37 -26.09
C ASP A 127 -30.56 20.89 -26.29
N SER A 128 -29.85 20.57 -27.37
CA SER A 128 -29.26 19.23 -27.57
C SER A 128 -28.16 18.94 -26.55
N LEU A 129 -27.35 19.95 -26.22
CA LEU A 129 -26.27 19.89 -25.23
C LEU A 129 -26.76 19.76 -23.79
N ARG A 130 -27.93 20.31 -23.45
CA ARG A 130 -28.52 20.08 -22.12
C ARG A 130 -28.91 18.61 -21.93
N LYS A 131 -29.41 17.96 -22.98
CA LYS A 131 -29.74 16.53 -22.97
C LYS A 131 -28.48 15.66 -22.94
N ASP A 132 -27.48 16.00 -23.74
CA ASP A 132 -26.21 15.27 -23.76
C ASP A 132 -25.43 15.45 -22.45
N ALA A 133 -25.34 16.67 -21.90
CA ALA A 133 -24.69 16.92 -20.62
C ALA A 133 -25.43 16.29 -19.43
N GLN A 134 -26.75 16.15 -19.49
CA GLN A 134 -27.50 15.36 -18.50
C GLN A 134 -27.24 13.87 -18.62
N THR A 135 -27.03 13.36 -19.84
CA THR A 135 -26.64 11.97 -20.09
C THR A 135 -25.21 11.72 -19.60
N THR A 136 -24.27 12.61 -19.92
CA THR A 136 -22.89 12.56 -19.42
C THR A 136 -22.80 12.73 -17.91
N LYS A 137 -23.68 13.52 -17.25
CA LYS A 137 -23.75 13.60 -15.78
C LYS A 137 -24.16 12.28 -15.13
N LYS A 138 -24.94 11.43 -15.80
CA LYS A 138 -25.21 10.06 -15.34
C LYS A 138 -23.98 9.17 -15.51
N ASP A 139 -23.16 9.45 -16.52
CA ASP A 139 -21.91 8.72 -16.84
C ASP A 139 -20.67 9.23 -16.08
N ILE A 140 -20.78 10.29 -15.27
CA ILE A 140 -19.69 10.68 -14.35
C ILE A 140 -19.58 9.56 -13.32
N LYS A 141 -18.50 8.78 -13.43
CA LYS A 141 -18.14 7.72 -12.47
C LYS A 141 -18.17 8.30 -11.06
N LEU A 142 -19.22 7.98 -10.32
CA LEU A 142 -19.32 8.28 -8.91
C LEU A 142 -18.16 7.56 -8.22
N GLY A 143 -17.31 8.28 -7.50
CA GLY A 143 -16.19 7.65 -6.80
C GLY A 143 -16.71 6.70 -5.70
N PRO A 144 -15.95 5.66 -5.31
CA PRO A 144 -16.37 4.73 -4.26
C PRO A 144 -16.79 5.42 -2.96
N PHE A 145 -16.07 6.47 -2.56
CA PHE A 145 -16.41 7.27 -1.36
C PHE A 145 -17.73 8.02 -1.49
N GLU A 146 -18.06 8.53 -2.68
CA GLU A 146 -19.30 9.25 -2.91
C GLU A 146 -20.49 8.29 -3.04
N ALA A 147 -20.28 7.13 -3.67
CA ALA A 147 -21.27 6.05 -3.70
C ALA A 147 -21.67 5.62 -2.28
N ILE A 148 -20.70 5.41 -1.40
CA ILE A 148 -20.94 4.99 -0.01
C ILE A 148 -21.63 6.08 0.81
N ARG A 149 -21.31 7.36 0.56
CA ARG A 149 -22.07 8.46 1.16
C ARG A 149 -23.56 8.38 0.79
N LYS A 150 -23.87 8.10 -0.48
CA LYS A 150 -25.26 7.96 -0.95
C LYS A 150 -25.95 6.71 -0.40
N VAL A 151 -25.23 5.59 -0.23
CA VAL A 151 -25.77 4.33 0.32
C VAL A 151 -26.37 4.51 1.73
N PHE A 152 -25.84 5.44 2.52
CA PHE A 152 -26.31 5.68 3.89
C PHE A 152 -27.12 6.98 4.06
N SER A 153 -27.29 7.76 2.99
CA SER A 153 -27.94 9.07 3.05
C SER A 153 -29.46 8.94 3.05
N ALA A 154 -30.10 9.30 4.16
CA ALA A 154 -31.56 9.29 4.26
C ALA A 154 -32.24 10.31 3.32
N GLU A 155 -31.55 11.38 2.93
CA GLU A 155 -32.10 12.37 1.99
C GLU A 155 -32.08 11.86 0.55
N ASP A 156 -30.98 11.28 0.10
CA ASP A 156 -30.85 10.70 -1.25
C ASP A 156 -31.81 9.51 -1.42
N HIS A 157 -32.01 8.71 -0.37
CA HIS A 157 -32.94 7.57 -0.41
C HIS A 157 -34.40 7.94 -0.69
N LYS A 158 -34.81 9.20 -0.52
CA LYS A 158 -36.18 9.66 -0.82
C LYS A 158 -36.45 9.75 -2.32
N THR A 159 -35.42 10.02 -3.11
CA THR A 159 -35.52 10.19 -4.58
C THR A 159 -35.07 8.96 -5.35
N MET A 160 -34.31 8.06 -4.72
CA MET A 160 -33.76 6.86 -5.34
C MET A 160 -34.72 5.67 -5.29
N SER A 161 -34.89 5.00 -6.44
CA SER A 161 -35.56 3.70 -6.53
C SER A 161 -34.66 2.57 -6.01
N ILE A 162 -35.22 1.36 -5.89
CA ILE A 162 -34.45 0.17 -5.51
C ILE A 162 -33.33 -0.11 -6.52
N ASN A 163 -33.60 0.11 -7.82
CA ASN A 163 -32.59 -0.07 -8.86
C ASN A 163 -31.47 0.95 -8.72
N ASP A 164 -31.79 2.23 -8.49
CA ASP A 164 -30.76 3.26 -8.30
C ASP A 164 -29.89 2.96 -7.07
N LYS A 165 -30.47 2.44 -5.99
CA LYS A 165 -29.72 1.99 -4.80
C LYS A 165 -28.84 0.78 -5.11
N SER A 166 -29.32 -0.14 -5.93
CA SER A 166 -28.52 -1.27 -6.41
C SER A 166 -27.37 -0.80 -7.29
N ASP A 167 -27.57 0.20 -8.13
CA ASP A 167 -26.55 0.74 -9.03
C ASP A 167 -25.38 1.38 -8.26
N LEU A 168 -25.62 1.88 -7.03
CA LEU A 168 -24.55 2.37 -6.15
C LEU A 168 -23.48 1.31 -5.86
N PHE A 169 -23.87 0.03 -5.80
CA PHE A 169 -22.95 -1.08 -5.61
C PHE A 169 -22.07 -1.31 -6.85
N PHE A 170 -22.62 -1.12 -8.05
CA PHE A 170 -21.95 -1.43 -9.31
C PHE A 170 -20.91 -0.39 -9.75
N TYR A 171 -20.83 0.78 -9.10
CA TYR A 171 -19.71 1.72 -9.34
C TYR A 171 -18.35 1.10 -8.97
N ASP A 172 -18.31 0.26 -7.94
CA ASP A 172 -17.15 -0.55 -7.58
C ASP A 172 -17.62 -1.79 -6.81
N TYR A 173 -18.12 -2.79 -7.53
CA TYR A 173 -18.66 -4.02 -6.91
C TYR A 173 -17.61 -4.81 -6.12
N SER A 174 -16.32 -4.56 -6.38
CA SER A 174 -15.21 -5.24 -5.71
C SER A 174 -14.96 -4.69 -4.31
N LEU A 175 -15.04 -3.37 -4.13
CA LEU A 175 -14.78 -2.70 -2.85
C LEU A 175 -16.06 -2.26 -2.12
N ALA A 176 -17.18 -2.08 -2.82
CA ALA A 176 -18.43 -1.62 -2.22
C ALA A 176 -18.87 -2.43 -0.98
N PRO A 177 -18.88 -3.78 -0.97
CA PRO A 177 -19.18 -4.56 0.23
C PRO A 177 -18.29 -4.19 1.42
N LEU A 178 -16.99 -4.05 1.19
CA LEU A 178 -15.99 -3.76 2.22
C LEU A 178 -16.17 -2.35 2.77
N PHE A 179 -16.48 -1.36 1.92
CA PHE A 179 -16.76 -0.01 2.37
C PHE A 179 -18.04 0.07 3.20
N VAL A 180 -19.11 -0.64 2.80
CA VAL A 180 -20.35 -0.70 3.59
C VAL A 180 -20.05 -1.32 4.96
N GLN A 181 -19.32 -2.44 5.00
CA GLN A 181 -18.96 -3.13 6.24
C GLN A 181 -18.07 -2.30 7.18
N GLU A 182 -17.13 -1.52 6.65
CA GLU A 182 -16.27 -0.66 7.49
C GLU A 182 -17.06 0.53 8.05
N ASN A 183 -17.99 1.09 7.27
CA ASN A 183 -18.59 2.39 7.57
C ASN A 183 -19.99 2.35 8.18
N TYR A 184 -20.73 1.24 8.12
CA TYR A 184 -22.12 1.20 8.62
C TYR A 184 -22.24 1.54 10.12
N LEU A 185 -21.21 1.27 10.92
CA LEU A 185 -21.15 1.62 12.35
C LEU A 185 -20.85 3.11 12.60
N HIS A 186 -20.33 3.83 11.60
CA HIS A 186 -20.05 5.27 11.65
C HIS A 186 -21.24 6.12 11.16
N VAL A 187 -22.40 5.51 10.97
CA VAL A 187 -23.63 6.19 10.57
C VAL A 187 -24.54 6.37 11.78
N ALA A 188 -25.11 7.57 11.93
CA ALA A 188 -26.22 7.81 12.85
C ALA A 188 -27.54 7.60 12.08
N PRO A 189 -28.22 6.45 12.25
CA PRO A 189 -29.47 6.18 11.56
C PRO A 189 -30.58 7.12 12.05
N HIS A 190 -31.47 7.51 11.15
CA HIS A 190 -32.69 8.25 11.47
C HIS A 190 -33.75 7.32 12.05
N CYS A 191 -33.58 6.96 13.31
CA CYS A 191 -34.53 6.13 14.03
C CYS A 191 -34.56 6.47 15.53
N PRO A 192 -35.59 6.01 16.26
CA PRO A 192 -35.60 6.06 17.71
C PRO A 192 -34.35 5.39 18.31
N LYS A 193 -33.79 5.97 19.39
CA LYS A 193 -32.53 5.50 20.00
C LYS A 193 -32.57 4.03 20.45
N ASN A 194 -33.74 3.53 20.83
CA ASN A 194 -33.97 2.15 21.23
C ASN A 194 -33.89 1.15 20.06
N GLU A 195 -34.06 1.59 18.82
CA GLU A 195 -34.00 0.72 17.63
C GLU A 195 -32.60 0.64 16.99
N VAL A 196 -31.67 1.51 17.39
CA VAL A 196 -30.34 1.64 16.75
C VAL A 196 -29.59 0.31 16.78
N LEU A 197 -29.55 -0.35 17.95
CA LEU A 197 -28.85 -1.62 18.10
C LEU A 197 -29.49 -2.74 17.26
N GLN A 198 -30.82 -2.77 17.20
CA GLN A 198 -31.54 -3.74 16.36
C GLN A 198 -31.21 -3.54 14.88
N ARG A 199 -31.18 -2.30 14.39
CA ARG A 199 -30.83 -2.00 12.99
C ARG A 199 -29.38 -2.34 12.65
N ILE A 200 -28.47 -2.12 13.59
CA ILE A 200 -27.07 -2.56 13.47
C ILE A 200 -27.00 -4.08 13.33
N SER A 201 -27.75 -4.82 14.15
CA SER A 201 -27.83 -6.29 14.05
C SER A 201 -28.38 -6.73 12.69
N GLU A 202 -29.50 -6.15 12.25
CA GLU A 202 -30.12 -6.48 10.95
C GLU A 202 -29.18 -6.17 9.78
N ALA A 203 -28.41 -5.08 9.86
CA ALA A 203 -27.38 -4.76 8.87
C ALA A 203 -26.22 -5.76 8.90
N ALA A 204 -25.76 -6.18 10.08
CA ALA A 204 -24.70 -7.16 10.24
C ALA A 204 -25.10 -8.54 9.67
N ASP A 205 -26.33 -8.99 9.96
CA ASP A 205 -26.88 -10.25 9.41
C ASP A 205 -26.93 -10.20 7.88
N SER A 206 -27.37 -9.07 7.32
CA SER A 206 -27.40 -8.88 5.87
C SER A 206 -26.00 -8.89 5.24
N ILE A 207 -25.03 -8.22 5.86
CA ILE A 207 -23.63 -8.24 5.40
C ILE A 207 -23.07 -9.67 5.44
N SER A 208 -23.38 -10.44 6.47
CA SER A 208 -22.96 -11.85 6.59
C SER A 208 -23.57 -12.72 5.47
N LEU A 209 -24.85 -12.52 5.14
CA LEU A 209 -25.46 -13.21 3.99
C LEU A 209 -24.80 -12.79 2.67
N GLY A 210 -24.46 -11.51 2.54
CA GLY A 210 -23.74 -10.98 1.38
C GLY A 210 -22.37 -11.63 1.18
N ASP A 211 -21.65 -11.92 2.26
CA ASP A 211 -20.37 -12.64 2.24
C ASP A 211 -20.52 -14.09 1.74
N LEU A 212 -21.59 -14.79 2.13
CA LEU A 212 -21.89 -16.13 1.61
C LEU A 212 -22.17 -16.12 0.10
N VAL A 213 -22.89 -15.10 -0.39
CA VAL A 213 -23.15 -14.91 -1.82
C VAL A 213 -21.85 -14.62 -2.57
N ASP A 214 -21.02 -13.72 -2.02
CA ASP A 214 -19.72 -13.37 -2.56
C ASP A 214 -18.78 -14.58 -2.67
N ALA A 215 -18.68 -15.38 -1.61
CA ALA A 215 -17.89 -16.62 -1.60
C ALA A 215 -18.35 -17.60 -2.70
N ARG A 216 -19.67 -17.67 -2.96
CA ARG A 216 -20.23 -18.51 -4.03
C ARG A 216 -19.96 -17.93 -5.42
N ILE A 217 -19.99 -16.61 -5.58
CA ILE A 217 -19.63 -15.92 -6.83
C ILE A 217 -18.18 -16.25 -7.18
N ARG A 218 -17.24 -16.03 -6.26
CA ARG A 218 -15.81 -16.23 -6.51
C ARG A 218 -15.47 -17.69 -6.79
N ARG A 219 -16.00 -18.62 -5.98
CA ARG A 219 -15.71 -20.06 -6.13
C ARG A 219 -16.22 -20.65 -7.46
N ASN A 220 -17.41 -20.25 -7.90
CA ASN A 220 -18.07 -20.87 -9.06
C ASN A 220 -18.13 -19.96 -10.29
N GLN A 221 -17.52 -18.77 -10.24
CA GLN A 221 -17.62 -17.73 -11.28
C GLN A 221 -19.08 -17.39 -11.62
N ALA A 222 -19.95 -17.40 -10.60
CA ALA A 222 -21.40 -17.26 -10.75
C ALA A 222 -21.83 -15.78 -10.75
N TRP A 223 -21.34 -15.01 -11.73
CA TRP A 223 -21.54 -13.55 -11.83
C TRP A 223 -23.01 -13.11 -11.93
N SER A 224 -23.93 -14.02 -12.28
CA SER A 224 -25.38 -13.76 -12.26
C SER A 224 -25.93 -13.46 -10.86
N LEU A 225 -25.18 -13.77 -9.80
CA LEU A 225 -25.56 -13.49 -8.40
C LEU A 225 -25.16 -12.08 -7.93
N LEU A 226 -24.44 -11.28 -8.74
CA LEU A 226 -24.04 -9.92 -8.36
C LEU A 226 -25.22 -9.02 -7.91
N PRO A 227 -26.40 -9.03 -8.56
CA PRO A 227 -27.55 -8.26 -8.06
C PRO A 227 -28.02 -8.72 -6.68
N MET A 228 -27.92 -10.02 -6.38
CA MET A 228 -28.24 -10.57 -5.06
C MET A 228 -27.22 -10.11 -4.01
N GLN A 229 -25.93 -10.11 -4.35
CA GLN A 229 -24.88 -9.55 -3.49
C GLN A 229 -25.11 -8.06 -3.25
N ALA A 230 -25.46 -7.27 -4.28
CA ALA A 230 -25.76 -5.85 -4.14
C ALA A 230 -26.89 -5.60 -3.11
N MET A 231 -27.92 -6.44 -3.10
CA MET A 231 -29.01 -6.35 -2.12
C MET A 231 -28.52 -6.60 -0.70
N TYR A 232 -27.82 -7.71 -0.46
CA TYR A 232 -27.39 -8.10 0.88
C TYR A 232 -26.22 -7.28 1.42
N SER A 233 -25.25 -6.93 0.58
CA SER A 233 -24.03 -6.23 0.97
C SER A 233 -24.13 -4.71 0.90
N SER A 234 -25.14 -4.13 0.26
CA SER A 234 -25.26 -2.67 0.11
C SER A 234 -26.67 -2.13 0.38
N VAL A 235 -27.69 -2.57 -0.37
CA VAL A 235 -29.02 -1.96 -0.31
C VAL A 235 -29.71 -2.17 1.04
N ILE A 236 -29.72 -3.42 1.55
CA ILE A 236 -30.36 -3.73 2.84
C ILE A 236 -29.61 -3.04 3.99
N PRO A 237 -28.27 -3.16 4.15
CA PRO A 237 -27.53 -2.44 5.18
C PRO A 237 -27.70 -0.92 5.09
N GLY A 238 -27.65 -0.36 3.87
CA GLY A 238 -27.86 1.07 3.63
C GLY A 238 -29.24 1.56 4.04
N ASN A 239 -30.29 0.77 3.77
CA ASN A 239 -31.66 1.11 4.15
C ASN A 239 -31.89 0.97 5.67
N ARG A 240 -31.31 -0.05 6.32
CA ARG A 240 -31.40 -0.21 7.79
C ARG A 240 -30.68 0.91 8.52
N MET A 241 -29.51 1.28 8.03
CA MET A 241 -28.65 2.31 8.62
C MET A 241 -28.84 3.69 7.99
N SER A 242 -29.92 3.95 7.25
CA SER A 242 -30.11 5.23 6.58
C SER A 242 -30.20 6.40 7.56
N GLY A 243 -29.38 7.41 7.38
CA GLY A 243 -29.31 8.58 8.26
C GLY A 243 -28.26 9.57 7.78
N HIS A 244 -27.40 10.00 8.69
CA HIS A 244 -26.25 10.85 8.37
C HIS A 244 -24.95 10.22 8.88
N MET A 245 -23.88 10.37 8.10
CA MET A 245 -22.54 9.91 8.50
C MET A 245 -22.00 10.80 9.62
N THR A 246 -21.60 10.22 10.76
CA THR A 246 -21.10 11.00 11.91
C THR A 246 -19.63 11.39 11.79
N GLY A 247 -18.91 10.82 10.82
CA GLY A 247 -17.49 11.07 10.59
C GLY A 247 -17.10 11.02 9.11
N GLN A 248 -15.80 11.08 8.85
CA GLN A 248 -15.27 10.85 7.51
C GLN A 248 -15.31 9.35 7.17
N ILE A 249 -15.70 9.04 5.94
CA ILE A 249 -15.69 7.67 5.41
C ILE A 249 -14.27 7.11 5.48
N GLN A 250 -14.13 6.00 6.18
CA GLN A 250 -12.89 5.25 6.30
C GLN A 250 -12.75 4.27 5.14
N PHE A 251 -11.51 4.11 4.69
CA PHE A 251 -11.17 3.06 3.74
C PHE A 251 -11.21 1.69 4.44
N PRO A 252 -11.65 0.60 3.79
CA PRO A 252 -11.76 -0.70 4.43
C PRO A 252 -10.44 -1.21 5.01
N GLY A 253 -10.40 -1.40 6.32
CA GLY A 253 -9.23 -1.93 7.04
C GLY A 253 -9.06 -3.44 6.82
N TRP A 254 -10.09 -4.14 6.35
CA TRP A 254 -10.08 -5.57 6.07
C TRP A 254 -8.93 -5.99 5.15
N LEU A 255 -8.65 -5.23 4.08
CA LEU A 255 -7.58 -5.56 3.12
C LEU A 255 -6.20 -5.65 3.79
N GLY A 256 -5.88 -4.68 4.64
CA GLY A 256 -4.63 -4.70 5.42
C GLY A 256 -4.60 -5.82 6.45
N LYS A 257 -5.73 -6.08 7.13
CA LYS A 257 -5.86 -7.18 8.10
C LYS A 257 -5.73 -8.55 7.43
N ASN A 258 -6.28 -8.74 6.23
CA ASN A 258 -6.20 -9.98 5.47
C ASN A 258 -4.75 -10.28 5.08
N SER A 259 -4.03 -9.29 4.52
CA SER A 259 -2.60 -9.41 4.21
C SER A 259 -1.76 -9.75 5.45
N ARG A 260 -1.99 -9.04 6.57
CA ARG A 260 -1.36 -9.37 7.86
C ARG A 260 -1.68 -10.82 8.24
N GLY A 261 -2.94 -11.22 8.19
CA GLY A 261 -3.41 -12.58 8.49
C GLY A 261 -2.65 -13.65 7.68
N THR A 262 -2.50 -13.45 6.38
CA THR A 262 -1.73 -14.34 5.49
C THR A 262 -0.25 -14.39 5.87
N LYS A 263 0.37 -13.23 6.17
CA LYS A 263 1.75 -13.19 6.70
C LYS A 263 1.89 -14.04 7.97
N MET A 264 1.01 -13.86 8.95
CA MET A 264 1.07 -14.65 10.18
C MET A 264 0.83 -16.14 9.96
N LYS A 265 -0.06 -16.53 9.04
CA LYS A 265 -0.24 -17.95 8.65
C LYS A 265 1.05 -18.54 8.08
N ARG A 266 1.74 -17.81 7.20
CA ARG A 266 3.04 -18.21 6.62
C ARG A 266 4.10 -18.40 7.71
N LEU A 267 4.27 -17.43 8.60
CA LEU A 267 5.21 -17.51 9.72
C LEU A 267 4.92 -18.71 10.63
N CYS A 268 3.65 -18.96 10.91
CA CYS A 268 3.22 -20.10 11.71
C CYS A 268 3.54 -21.43 11.03
N GLN A 269 3.35 -21.53 9.72
CA GLN A 269 3.68 -22.72 8.94
C GLN A 269 5.19 -22.99 8.92
N GLU A 270 6.01 -21.95 8.81
CA GLU A 270 7.47 -22.06 8.87
C GLU A 270 7.94 -22.57 10.23
N ILE A 271 7.48 -21.94 11.33
CA ILE A 271 7.79 -22.40 12.70
C ILE A 271 7.29 -23.84 12.93
N HIS A 272 6.08 -24.16 12.44
CA HIS A 272 5.54 -25.52 12.53
C HIS A 272 6.42 -26.54 11.81
N ALA A 273 6.93 -26.21 10.62
CA ALA A 273 7.84 -27.07 9.87
C ALA A 273 9.17 -27.27 10.60
N HIS A 274 9.76 -26.21 11.14
CA HIS A 274 11.02 -26.26 11.87
C HIS A 274 10.90 -27.08 13.17
N THR A 275 9.81 -26.88 13.91
CA THR A 275 9.56 -27.56 15.18
C THR A 275 8.92 -28.94 15.05
N ARG A 276 8.69 -29.44 13.83
CA ARG A 276 7.89 -30.65 13.57
C ARG A 276 8.45 -31.92 14.19
N LEU A 277 9.77 -32.03 14.33
CA LEU A 277 10.43 -33.18 14.94
C LEU A 277 10.35 -33.13 16.48
N SER A 278 10.27 -31.94 17.05
CA SER A 278 10.30 -31.70 18.50
C SER A 278 8.92 -31.42 19.10
N THR A 279 7.89 -31.24 18.27
CA THR A 279 6.52 -30.92 18.69
C THR A 279 5.50 -31.80 17.96
N SER A 280 4.45 -32.21 18.67
CA SER A 280 3.34 -33.01 18.13
C SER A 280 2.10 -32.17 17.79
N GLY A 281 2.25 -30.85 17.72
CA GLY A 281 1.14 -29.89 17.56
C GLY A 281 0.71 -29.70 16.10
N SER A 282 -0.53 -29.22 15.93
CA SER A 282 -1.00 -28.73 14.63
C SER A 282 -0.53 -27.28 14.37
N LYS A 283 -0.69 -26.77 13.15
CA LYS A 283 -0.39 -25.36 12.83
C LYS A 283 -1.11 -24.41 13.80
N SER A 284 -2.38 -24.67 14.15
CA SER A 284 -3.12 -23.83 15.09
C SER A 284 -2.59 -23.92 16.52
N SER A 285 -2.10 -25.11 16.95
CA SER A 285 -1.47 -25.29 18.25
C SER A 285 -0.21 -24.44 18.40
N ILE A 286 0.58 -24.30 17.32
CA ILE A 286 1.77 -23.42 17.33
C ILE A 286 1.35 -21.98 17.67
N TYR A 287 0.28 -21.50 17.03
CA TYR A 287 -0.22 -20.13 17.24
C TYR A 287 -0.80 -19.92 18.65
N LEU A 288 -1.65 -20.83 19.12
CA LEU A 288 -2.41 -20.65 20.36
C LEU A 288 -1.60 -20.99 21.61
N ASP A 289 -0.79 -22.05 21.56
CA ASP A 289 -0.22 -22.68 22.76
C ASP A 289 1.31 -22.54 22.81
N TYR A 290 2.01 -22.86 21.71
CA TYR A 290 3.48 -22.98 21.74
C TYR A 290 4.22 -21.64 21.59
N SER A 291 3.76 -20.75 20.70
CA SER A 291 4.54 -19.56 20.30
C SER A 291 4.97 -18.69 21.48
N THR A 292 4.04 -18.43 22.41
CA THR A 292 4.30 -17.63 23.63
C THR A 292 5.33 -18.31 24.55
N HIS A 293 5.23 -19.64 24.72
CA HIS A 293 6.12 -20.41 25.59
C HIS A 293 7.51 -20.57 24.98
N LEU A 294 7.61 -20.85 23.69
CA LEU A 294 8.87 -20.93 22.96
C LEU A 294 9.59 -19.58 22.96
N ARG A 295 8.88 -18.48 22.66
CA ARG A 295 9.42 -17.12 22.77
C ARG A 295 9.98 -16.87 24.17
N ASN A 296 9.19 -17.16 25.21
CA ASN A 296 9.59 -16.90 26.59
C ASN A 296 10.77 -17.79 27.02
N ALA A 297 10.83 -19.05 26.59
CA ALA A 297 11.96 -19.95 26.85
C ALA A 297 13.26 -19.42 26.25
N ILE A 298 13.21 -18.77 25.08
CA ILE A 298 14.37 -18.16 24.43
C ILE A 298 14.71 -16.78 25.03
N LEU A 299 13.72 -15.93 25.30
CA LEU A 299 13.97 -14.55 25.75
C LEU A 299 14.20 -14.41 27.26
N ASN A 300 13.54 -15.21 28.11
CA ASN A 300 13.66 -15.07 29.57
C ASN A 300 15.10 -15.23 30.09
N PRO A 301 15.91 -16.20 29.60
CA PRO A 301 17.30 -16.30 30.01
C PRO A 301 18.11 -15.06 29.61
N LEU A 302 17.85 -14.47 28.44
CA LEU A 302 18.53 -13.25 27.97
C LEU A 302 18.17 -12.01 28.80
N VAL A 303 16.94 -11.95 29.34
CA VAL A 303 16.49 -10.85 30.20
C VAL A 303 17.02 -11.01 31.64
N LYS A 304 16.94 -12.22 32.21
CA LYS A 304 17.30 -12.47 33.63
C LYS A 304 18.80 -12.64 33.83
N ASP A 305 19.43 -13.49 33.02
CA ASP A 305 20.82 -13.93 33.20
C ASP A 305 21.78 -13.18 32.24
N LYS A 306 21.26 -12.29 31.38
CA LYS A 306 22.02 -11.46 30.43
C LYS A 306 23.00 -12.27 29.58
N LEU A 307 24.31 -12.02 29.70
CA LEU A 307 25.34 -12.70 28.90
C LEU A 307 25.47 -14.18 29.25
N ASP A 308 25.21 -14.56 30.50
CA ASP A 308 25.28 -15.95 30.97
C ASP A 308 24.06 -16.77 30.52
N GLY A 309 22.98 -16.08 30.12
CA GLY A 309 21.77 -16.68 29.56
C GLY A 309 21.86 -17.02 28.07
N VAL A 310 22.92 -16.59 27.37
CA VAL A 310 23.06 -16.80 25.92
C VAL A 310 23.12 -18.28 25.57
N ASP A 311 23.90 -19.08 26.31
CA ASP A 311 24.03 -20.52 26.02
C ASP A 311 22.71 -21.27 26.26
N LYS A 312 21.98 -20.93 27.33
CA LYS A 312 20.65 -21.51 27.61
C LYS A 312 19.64 -21.20 26.49
N SER A 313 19.72 -19.99 25.93
CA SER A 313 18.81 -19.56 24.85
C SER A 313 19.13 -20.28 23.54
N LEU A 314 20.42 -20.54 23.27
CA LEU A 314 20.87 -21.31 22.10
C LEU A 314 20.51 -22.78 22.22
N GLU A 315 20.58 -23.37 23.40
CA GLU A 315 20.15 -24.75 23.65
C GLU A 315 18.66 -24.94 23.33
N VAL A 316 17.81 -23.96 23.68
CA VAL A 316 16.39 -24.00 23.30
C VAL A 316 16.24 -23.95 21.77
N LEU A 317 16.94 -23.04 21.08
CA LEU A 317 16.89 -22.98 19.61
C LEU A 317 17.33 -24.30 18.96
N GLU A 318 18.41 -24.91 19.47
CA GLU A 318 18.91 -26.20 18.96
C GLU A 318 17.92 -27.35 19.22
N SER A 319 17.32 -27.43 20.41
CA SER A 319 16.39 -28.50 20.78
C SER A 319 15.08 -28.51 19.98
N TYR A 320 14.65 -27.33 19.52
CA TYR A 320 13.45 -27.17 18.68
C TYR A 320 13.77 -26.97 17.20
N HIS A 321 15.05 -27.09 16.82
CA HIS A 321 15.54 -26.87 15.46
C HIS A 321 15.09 -25.53 14.88
N LEU A 322 15.09 -24.47 15.69
CA LEU A 322 14.68 -23.13 15.29
C LEU A 322 15.88 -22.32 14.78
N LEU A 323 15.61 -21.51 13.77
CA LEU A 323 16.51 -20.49 13.27
C LEU A 323 16.56 -19.28 14.20
N ARG A 324 17.57 -18.42 14.03
CA ARG A 324 17.61 -17.14 14.74
C ARG A 324 16.47 -16.23 14.29
N GLU A 325 16.13 -16.28 13.01
CA GLU A 325 15.04 -15.53 12.37
C GLU A 325 13.68 -15.95 12.93
N ASP A 326 13.50 -17.23 13.29
CA ASP A 326 12.25 -17.72 13.88
C ASP A 326 11.93 -17.06 15.22
N LEU A 327 12.93 -16.57 15.95
CA LEU A 327 12.69 -15.82 17.18
C LEU A 327 11.92 -14.52 16.90
N ASP A 328 12.23 -13.84 15.80
CA ASP A 328 11.55 -12.60 15.43
C ASP A 328 10.10 -12.92 14.98
N SER A 329 9.92 -14.02 14.24
CA SER A 329 8.59 -14.56 13.89
C SER A 329 7.76 -14.96 15.12
N LEU A 330 8.37 -15.62 16.11
CA LEU A 330 7.72 -16.00 17.37
C LEU A 330 7.29 -14.78 18.19
N VAL A 331 8.10 -13.72 18.20
CA VAL A 331 7.75 -12.45 18.83
C VAL A 331 6.54 -11.83 18.14
N GLU A 332 6.52 -11.76 16.81
CA GLU A 332 5.40 -11.19 16.05
C GLU A 332 4.10 -12.00 16.25
N LEU A 333 4.16 -13.33 16.24
CA LEU A 333 2.99 -14.19 16.42
C LEU A 333 2.36 -14.11 17.81
N SER A 334 3.16 -13.81 18.84
CA SER A 334 2.72 -13.86 20.24
C SER A 334 2.55 -12.48 20.89
N LEU A 335 2.63 -11.39 20.10
CA LEU A 335 2.43 -10.03 20.56
C LEU A 335 0.96 -9.61 20.43
N TRP A 336 0.30 -9.40 21.57
CA TRP A 336 -1.09 -8.92 21.59
C TRP A 336 -1.18 -7.39 21.68
N PRO A 337 -2.24 -6.77 21.16
CA PRO A 337 -2.44 -5.32 21.27
C PRO A 337 -2.35 -4.84 22.72
N GLY A 338 -1.52 -3.83 22.98
CA GLY A 338 -1.30 -3.27 24.32
C GLY A 338 -0.23 -3.97 25.16
N GLN A 339 0.40 -5.03 24.66
CA GLN A 339 1.56 -5.65 25.33
C GLN A 339 2.87 -4.99 24.89
N THR A 340 3.82 -4.86 25.82
CA THR A 340 5.19 -4.46 25.49
C THR A 340 5.93 -5.62 24.84
N ASN A 341 6.72 -5.31 23.82
CA ASN A 341 7.51 -6.32 23.13
C ASN A 341 8.59 -6.90 24.08
N PRO A 342 8.55 -8.19 24.44
CA PRO A 342 9.54 -8.78 25.33
C PRO A 342 10.96 -8.74 24.78
N ALA A 343 11.12 -8.67 23.45
CA ALA A 343 12.43 -8.54 22.82
C ALA A 343 13.10 -7.19 23.16
N ASP A 344 12.34 -6.13 23.42
CA ASP A 344 12.89 -4.80 23.75
C ASP A 344 13.49 -4.74 25.17
N LEU A 345 13.12 -5.68 26.03
CA LEU A 345 13.69 -5.81 27.37
C LEU A 345 15.12 -6.39 27.35
N VAL A 346 15.54 -7.00 26.24
CA VAL A 346 16.88 -7.57 26.11
C VAL A 346 17.88 -6.47 25.71
N GLU A 347 18.95 -6.31 26.49
CA GLU A 347 20.00 -5.34 26.22
C GLU A 347 20.62 -5.54 24.81
N PRO A 348 20.91 -4.46 24.05
CA PRO A 348 21.49 -4.57 22.71
C PRO A 348 22.81 -5.35 22.66
N ARG A 349 23.61 -5.26 23.74
CA ARG A 349 24.87 -6.01 23.89
C ARG A 349 24.64 -7.52 23.96
N VAL A 350 23.57 -7.95 24.63
CA VAL A 350 23.21 -9.37 24.79
C VAL A 350 22.65 -9.92 23.48
N LYS A 351 21.78 -9.18 22.78
CA LYS A 351 21.31 -9.54 21.43
C LYS A 351 22.48 -9.78 20.47
N ALA A 352 23.45 -8.86 20.45
CA ALA A 352 24.63 -8.97 19.60
C ALA A 352 25.55 -10.14 19.97
N ALA A 353 25.63 -10.51 21.26
CA ALA A 353 26.38 -11.68 21.72
C ALA A 353 25.69 -12.97 21.28
N MET A 354 24.36 -13.07 21.44
CA MET A 354 23.56 -14.21 21.00
C MET A 354 23.74 -14.48 19.50
N THR A 355 23.60 -13.46 18.64
CA THR A 355 23.78 -13.62 17.19
C THR A 355 25.18 -14.11 16.82
N ARG A 356 26.24 -13.62 17.49
CA ARG A 356 27.62 -14.07 17.24
C ARG A 356 27.84 -15.52 17.68
N SER A 357 27.29 -15.89 18.84
CA SER A 357 27.40 -17.25 19.36
C SER A 357 26.61 -18.25 18.52
N TYR A 358 25.40 -17.90 18.07
CA TYR A 358 24.60 -18.70 17.14
C TYR A 358 25.37 -19.01 15.85
N ASN A 359 25.91 -17.98 15.19
CA ASN A 359 26.68 -18.16 13.95
C ASN A 359 27.97 -19.00 14.14
N LYS A 360 28.51 -19.05 15.36
CA LYS A 360 29.69 -19.86 15.69
C LYS A 360 29.32 -21.32 15.97
N LYS A 361 28.15 -21.57 16.57
CA LYS A 361 27.65 -22.91 16.94
C LYS A 361 26.87 -23.61 15.83
N ALA A 362 26.44 -22.88 14.80
CA ALA A 362 25.63 -23.33 13.65
C ALA A 362 25.59 -24.86 13.46
N THR A 363 24.55 -25.47 14.02
CA THR A 363 24.30 -26.91 14.01
C THR A 363 23.66 -27.32 12.69
N ALA A 364 23.91 -28.55 12.23
CA ALA A 364 23.23 -29.10 11.06
C ALA A 364 21.72 -29.16 11.31
N LEU A 365 20.94 -28.44 10.49
CA LEU A 365 19.49 -28.45 10.56
C LEU A 365 18.91 -29.65 9.78
N PRO A 366 17.78 -30.21 10.22
CA PRO A 366 17.12 -31.33 9.55
C PRO A 366 16.36 -30.92 8.28
N TYR A 367 16.33 -29.62 7.97
CA TYR A 367 15.72 -29.04 6.78
C TYR A 367 16.69 -28.06 6.12
N ALA A 368 16.51 -27.82 4.82
CA ALA A 368 17.25 -26.77 4.13
C ALA A 368 16.73 -25.41 4.62
N PRO A 369 17.55 -24.58 5.31
CA PRO A 369 17.13 -23.22 5.62
C PRO A 369 16.85 -22.52 4.29
N GLY A 370 15.63 -21.99 4.14
CA GLY A 370 15.23 -21.30 2.92
C GLY A 370 16.28 -20.25 2.57
N ALA A 371 16.85 -20.33 1.36
CA ALA A 371 17.82 -19.35 0.92
C ALA A 371 17.15 -17.97 0.96
N VAL A 372 17.59 -17.09 1.86
CA VAL A 372 17.34 -15.66 1.74
C VAL A 372 17.90 -15.26 0.38
N LYS A 373 17.02 -15.10 -0.62
CA LYS A 373 17.39 -14.84 -2.01
C LYS A 373 18.18 -13.54 -2.10
N LYS A 374 19.49 -13.66 -2.00
CA LYS A 374 20.45 -12.68 -2.53
C LYS A 374 20.58 -12.95 -4.04
N GLY A 375 19.54 -12.59 -4.79
CA GLY A 375 19.54 -12.56 -6.25
C GLY A 375 19.55 -13.92 -6.95
N ARG A 376 18.77 -13.97 -8.04
CA ARG A 376 18.77 -15.01 -9.10
C ARG A 376 17.98 -16.29 -8.76
N ALA A 377 16.71 -16.31 -9.16
CA ALA A 377 15.95 -17.54 -9.30
C ALA A 377 16.29 -18.19 -10.66
N LYS A 378 16.79 -19.42 -10.59
CA LYS A 378 16.61 -20.43 -11.63
C LYS A 378 16.58 -21.77 -10.91
N ALA A 379 15.46 -22.48 -10.97
CA ALA A 379 15.40 -23.93 -10.98
C ALA A 379 13.96 -24.39 -11.18
N ASP A 380 13.82 -25.26 -12.17
CA ASP A 380 12.69 -26.15 -12.46
C ASP A 380 12.53 -27.24 -11.38
N ASP A 381 11.33 -27.83 -11.44
CA ASP A 381 10.92 -29.21 -11.17
C ASP A 381 10.69 -29.74 -9.75
N GLU A 382 9.39 -29.93 -9.50
CA GLU A 382 8.74 -31.24 -9.37
C GLU A 382 8.92 -31.99 -8.04
N PHE A 383 7.95 -31.79 -7.14
CA PHE A 383 7.27 -32.86 -6.42
C PHE A 383 5.89 -32.36 -5.99
N GLY A 384 4.85 -33.03 -6.48
CA GLY A 384 3.45 -32.74 -6.16
C GLY A 384 3.03 -33.29 -4.80
N ASP A 385 2.19 -32.52 -4.12
CA ASP A 385 0.99 -33.04 -3.48
C ASP A 385 -0.08 -31.94 -3.51
N ASP A 386 -1.31 -32.34 -3.80
CA ASP A 386 -2.48 -31.51 -4.06
C ASP A 386 -2.88 -30.71 -2.81
N ASP A 387 -2.81 -29.38 -2.91
CA ASP A 387 -3.79 -28.48 -2.31
C ASP A 387 -3.77 -27.20 -3.15
N GLN A 388 -4.88 -26.94 -3.85
CA GLN A 388 -5.10 -25.71 -4.62
C GLN A 388 -5.13 -24.51 -3.65
N GLU A 389 -3.99 -23.84 -3.49
CA GLU A 389 -3.94 -22.49 -2.95
C GLU A 389 -3.76 -21.49 -4.09
N GLU A 390 -4.66 -20.50 -4.10
CA GLU A 390 -4.64 -19.34 -4.99
C GLU A 390 -3.26 -18.67 -4.96
N GLU A 391 -2.62 -18.54 -6.12
CA GLU A 391 -1.42 -17.74 -6.29
C GLU A 391 -1.76 -16.26 -6.06
N GLU A 392 -1.61 -15.76 -4.83
CA GLU A 392 -1.64 -14.32 -4.55
C GLU A 392 -0.24 -13.75 -4.27
N GLU A 393 -0.02 -12.58 -4.87
CA GLU A 393 1.24 -11.86 -5.01
C GLU A 393 1.91 -11.51 -3.66
N ASN A 394 3.11 -12.04 -3.43
CA ASN A 394 4.04 -11.55 -2.41
C ASN A 394 4.57 -10.16 -2.80
N ASN A 395 4.10 -9.10 -2.14
CA ASN A 395 4.81 -7.82 -2.05
C ASN A 395 5.08 -7.52 -0.57
N ASP A 396 6.14 -8.12 -0.05
CA ASP A 396 6.71 -7.80 1.26
C ASP A 396 7.53 -6.51 1.09
N SER A 397 6.94 -5.35 1.42
CA SER A 397 7.68 -4.09 1.53
C SER A 397 7.51 -3.55 2.95
N ASP A 398 8.22 -4.17 3.89
CA ASP A 398 8.43 -3.66 5.24
C ASP A 398 9.58 -2.63 5.23
N PRO A 399 9.31 -1.33 5.50
CA PRO A 399 10.31 -0.27 5.48
C PRO A 399 11.28 -0.28 6.68
N GLU A 400 11.12 -1.17 7.68
CA GLU A 400 11.99 -1.16 8.87
C GLU A 400 13.32 -1.93 8.72
N ASN A 401 13.56 -2.63 7.60
CA ASN A 401 14.76 -3.45 7.40
C ASN A 401 15.76 -2.97 6.30
N ASP A 402 15.72 -1.71 5.87
CA ASP A 402 16.66 -1.19 4.85
C ASP A 402 18.07 -0.88 5.45
N ALA A 403 18.87 -1.93 5.63
CA ALA A 403 20.25 -1.85 6.12
C ALA A 403 21.26 -1.41 5.03
N LEU A 404 21.11 -0.20 4.49
CA LEU A 404 22.09 0.40 3.57
C LEU A 404 22.41 1.88 3.90
N ILE A 405 22.82 2.17 5.14
CA ILE A 405 23.63 3.36 5.45
C ILE A 405 24.82 2.96 6.32
N LYS A 406 25.90 2.46 5.69
CA LYS A 406 27.23 2.43 6.32
C LYS A 406 27.85 3.82 6.22
N LYS A 407 27.72 4.64 7.28
CA LYS A 407 28.58 5.82 7.48
C LYS A 407 30.04 5.37 7.56
N LYS A 408 30.80 5.63 6.50
CA LYS A 408 32.26 5.48 6.46
C LYS A 408 32.86 6.52 7.42
N LYS A 409 33.33 6.11 8.60
CA LYS A 409 34.24 6.92 9.43
C LYS A 409 35.62 6.87 8.75
N SER A 410 36.11 8.02 8.30
CA SER A 410 37.51 8.23 7.94
C SER A 410 38.38 7.98 9.18
N LYS A 411 39.33 7.04 9.06
CA LYS A 411 40.47 6.89 9.95
C LYS A 411 41.65 7.52 9.21
N ASP A 412 41.99 8.75 9.55
CA ASP A 412 43.32 9.29 9.24
C ASP A 412 44.33 8.58 10.15
N THR A 413 45.26 7.87 9.53
CA THR A 413 46.47 7.35 10.18
C THR A 413 47.62 7.61 9.23
N GLU A 414 48.16 8.83 9.28
CA GLU A 414 49.54 9.09 8.84
C GLU A 414 50.44 9.05 10.07
N LYS A 415 51.35 8.07 10.12
CA LYS A 415 52.57 8.11 10.93
C LYS A 415 53.72 8.46 9.99
N PRO A 416 54.51 9.51 10.25
CA PRO A 416 55.83 9.66 9.67
C PRO A 416 56.88 8.97 10.55
N THR A 417 57.81 8.28 9.90
CA THR A 417 58.98 7.61 10.48
C THR A 417 60.07 8.63 10.87
N THR A 418 60.53 8.54 12.13
CA THR A 418 61.92 8.69 12.64
C THR A 418 62.87 9.65 11.89
N SER A 419 63.52 10.66 12.46
CA SER A 419 64.37 10.61 13.67
C SER A 419 65.08 11.96 13.94
N LYS A 420 65.42 12.17 15.22
CA LYS A 420 66.54 12.95 15.80
C LYS A 420 66.60 14.48 15.61
N GLY A 421 66.67 15.18 16.75
CA GLY A 421 67.33 16.49 16.83
C GLY A 421 66.89 17.34 18.02
N LYS A 422 67.76 17.47 19.02
CA LYS A 422 67.63 18.24 20.27
C LYS A 422 67.44 19.76 20.08
N ALA A 423 66.94 20.35 21.18
CA ALA A 423 67.20 21.72 21.70
C ALA A 423 66.51 22.87 20.96
N SER A 424 66.15 24.02 21.55
CA SER A 424 65.93 24.52 22.91
C SER A 424 65.62 26.01 22.71
N THR A 425 64.67 26.60 23.47
CA THR A 425 64.55 28.07 23.76
C THR A 425 64.35 29.00 22.53
N SER A 426 63.69 30.15 22.54
CA SER A 426 63.00 31.01 23.50
C SER A 426 62.39 32.18 22.71
N LYS A 427 61.25 32.70 23.19
CA LYS A 427 60.82 34.12 23.20
C LYS A 427 60.91 35.02 21.95
N ALA A 428 59.74 35.63 21.67
CA ALA A 428 59.48 37.09 21.49
C ALA A 428 60.26 37.82 20.37
N SER A 429 59.75 38.80 19.63
CA SER A 429 58.49 39.55 19.59
C SER A 429 58.60 40.50 18.38
N THR A 430 57.43 40.95 17.90
CA THR A 430 57.17 42.28 17.29
C THR A 430 57.74 42.68 15.92
N SER A 431 56.78 42.80 14.99
CA SER A 431 56.43 44.01 14.20
C SER A 431 57.36 44.49 13.08
N LYS A 432 56.86 44.55 11.83
CA LYS A 432 56.23 45.76 11.22
C LYS A 432 55.95 45.56 9.72
N LYS A 433 54.70 45.87 9.34
CA LYS A 433 54.19 46.53 8.12
C LYS A 433 55.20 47.03 7.06
N LYS A 434 54.94 46.67 5.79
CA LYS A 434 54.64 47.52 4.60
C LYS A 434 54.59 46.59 3.37
N LYS A 435 53.48 46.37 2.65
CA LYS A 435 52.67 47.25 1.76
C LYS A 435 53.41 47.70 0.49
N GLU A 436 52.90 47.22 -0.65
CA GLU A 436 52.98 47.64 -2.07
C GLU A 436 53.13 46.36 -2.93
N LYS A 437 52.30 46.05 -3.92
CA LYS A 437 51.44 46.85 -4.81
C LYS A 437 50.09 46.15 -5.02
#